data_AF-A0A3A8Q4X6-F1
#
_entry.id   AF-A0A3A8Q4X6-F1
#
_cell.length_a   1.000
_cell.length_b   1.000
_cell.length_c   1.000
_cell.angle_alpha   90.00
_cell.angle_beta   90.00
_cell.angle_gamma   90.00
#
_symmetry.space_group_name_H-M   'P 1'
#
loop_
_entity.id
_entity.type
_entity.pdbx_description
1 polymer ?
#
loop_
_entity_poly.entity_id
_entity_poly.type
_entity_poly.pdbx_seq_one_letter_code
_entity_poly.pdbx_strand_id
1 'polypeptide(L)'
;MSEGHPTPEKLRRAIVRAFHDEGLSYAQIAHLLGIGEATVSRVLRLYRETGDVVPRPKGGGRFSPIRGKVATEIKRLVAQKPDATVRKLMAELTARSGIVTSRPAMQRALHRLGFSHKKVPHRLRARRAAKPLAQACPRCAPERRGRAAARLP
;
A
#
# COMPACT_ATOMS: atom_id res chain seq x y z
N MET A 1 -23.57 -5.73 19.65
CA MET A 1 -22.27 -6.29 19.23
C MET A 1 -21.19 -5.34 19.72
N SER A 2 -20.51 -5.66 20.81
CA SER A 2 -19.58 -4.74 21.48
C SER A 2 -18.23 -4.76 20.76
N GLU A 3 -17.87 -3.60 20.21
CA GLU A 3 -16.63 -3.30 19.50
C GLU A 3 -15.37 -3.84 20.20
N GLY A 4 -14.38 -4.31 19.44
CA GLY A 4 -13.10 -4.86 19.91
C GLY A 4 -12.14 -3.83 20.54
N HIS A 5 -12.65 -3.01 21.45
CA HIS A 5 -11.88 -2.08 22.26
C HIS A 5 -11.30 -2.81 23.47
N PRO A 6 -10.02 -2.58 23.81
CA PRO A 6 -9.46 -3.09 25.05
C PRO A 6 -10.25 -2.50 26.22
N THR A 7 -10.40 -3.30 27.28
CA THR A 7 -11.01 -2.85 28.54
C THR A 7 -10.35 -1.55 29.02
N PRO A 8 -11.12 -0.54 29.47
CA PRO A 8 -10.57 0.73 29.93
C PRO A 8 -9.49 0.53 31.00
N GLU A 9 -8.42 1.31 30.92
CA GLU A 9 -7.26 1.18 31.80
C GLU A 9 -7.63 1.39 33.29
N LYS A 10 -8.59 2.29 33.56
CA LYS A 10 -9.13 2.50 34.91
C LYS A 10 -9.71 1.21 35.50
N LEU A 11 -10.44 0.44 34.70
CA LEU A 11 -11.03 -0.82 35.14
C LEU A 11 -9.96 -1.88 35.40
N ARG A 12 -8.92 -1.92 34.55
CA ARG A 12 -7.78 -2.82 34.73
C ARG A 12 -6.97 -2.50 36.00
N ARG A 13 -6.77 -1.21 36.31
CA ARG A 13 -6.16 -0.79 37.58
C ARG A 13 -7.00 -1.21 38.78
N ALA A 14 -8.32 -1.07 38.71
CA ALA A 14 -9.23 -1.49 39.77
C ALA A 14 -9.14 -3.01 40.03
N ILE A 15 -9.05 -3.82 38.98
CA ILE A 15 -8.85 -5.28 39.08
C ILE A 15 -7.56 -5.62 39.83
N VAL A 16 -6.44 -4.96 39.49
CA VAL A 16 -5.15 -5.22 40.14
C VAL A 16 -5.16 -4.80 41.60
N ARG A 17 -5.76 -3.65 41.93
CA ARG A 17 -5.93 -3.20 43.32
C ARG A 17 -6.79 -4.14 44.14
N ALA A 18 -7.97 -4.51 43.63
CA ALA A 18 -8.85 -5.46 44.31
C ALA A 18 -8.21 -6.83 44.56
N PHE A 19 -7.29 -7.26 43.68
CA PHE A 19 -6.55 -8.50 43.86
C PHE A 19 -5.39 -8.38 44.86
N HIS A 20 -4.63 -7.28 44.84
CA HIS A 20 -3.45 -7.11 45.69
C HIS A 20 -3.74 -6.50 47.07
N ASP A 21 -4.59 -5.48 47.12
CA ASP A 21 -4.88 -4.70 48.33
C ASP A 21 -5.96 -5.39 49.17
N GLU A 22 -6.97 -5.97 48.52
CA GLU A 22 -8.14 -6.56 49.18
C GLU A 22 -8.15 -8.10 49.20
N GLY A 23 -7.22 -8.75 48.48
CA GLY A 23 -7.09 -10.21 48.44
C GLY A 23 -8.30 -10.95 47.85
N LEU A 24 -9.11 -10.27 47.03
CA LEU A 24 -10.37 -10.83 46.53
C LEU A 24 -10.16 -11.91 45.47
N SER A 25 -11.07 -12.89 45.46
CA SER A 25 -11.09 -13.93 44.43
C SER A 25 -11.53 -13.38 43.07
N TYR A 26 -11.21 -14.10 41.99
CA TYR A 26 -11.51 -13.65 40.62
C TYR A 26 -13.01 -13.47 40.38
N ALA A 27 -13.83 -14.36 40.95
CA ALA A 27 -15.29 -14.29 40.86
C ALA A 27 -15.88 -13.08 41.60
N GLN A 28 -15.33 -12.76 42.78
CA GLN A 28 -15.75 -11.56 43.53
C GLN A 28 -15.41 -10.28 42.78
N ILE A 29 -14.20 -10.17 42.22
CA ILE A 29 -13.78 -9.01 41.41
C ILE A 29 -14.67 -8.87 40.17
N ALA A 30 -14.98 -9.98 39.49
CA ALA A 30 -15.86 -10.01 38.33
C ALA A 30 -17.26 -9.48 38.67
N HIS A 31 -17.84 -9.93 39.80
CA HIS A 31 -19.14 -9.50 40.27
C HIS A 31 -19.16 -8.01 40.67
N LEU A 32 -18.16 -7.56 41.44
CA LEU A 32 -18.06 -6.16 41.90
C LEU A 32 -17.91 -5.17 40.75
N LEU A 33 -17.17 -5.53 39.70
CA LEU A 33 -16.90 -4.67 38.56
C LEU A 33 -17.83 -4.89 37.36
N GLY A 34 -18.76 -5.85 37.44
CA GLY A 34 -19.69 -6.17 36.37
C GLY A 34 -19.01 -6.68 35.09
N ILE A 35 -17.90 -7.41 35.21
CA ILE A 35 -17.12 -7.92 34.07
C ILE A 35 -17.00 -9.44 34.12
N GLY A 36 -16.80 -10.06 32.95
CA GLY A 36 -16.56 -11.51 32.90
C GLY A 36 -15.24 -11.92 33.56
N GLU A 37 -15.23 -13.05 34.25
CA GLU A 37 -14.06 -13.63 34.93
C GLU A 37 -12.86 -13.83 33.99
N ALA A 38 -13.11 -14.18 32.72
CA ALA A 38 -12.07 -14.31 31.71
C ALA A 38 -11.32 -12.99 31.47
N THR A 39 -11.98 -11.84 31.63
CA THR A 39 -11.34 -10.52 31.52
C THR A 39 -10.45 -10.25 32.73
N VAL A 40 -10.92 -10.56 33.94
CA VAL A 40 -10.14 -10.46 35.19
C VAL A 40 -8.86 -11.29 35.08
N SER A 41 -9.00 -12.56 34.70
CA SER A 41 -7.87 -13.49 34.51
C SER A 41 -6.85 -12.98 33.48
N ARG A 42 -7.31 -12.48 32.32
CA ARG A 42 -6.42 -11.90 31.28
C ARG A 42 -5.66 -10.67 31.77
N VAL A 43 -6.30 -9.80 32.55
CA VAL A 43 -5.66 -8.59 33.10
C VAL A 43 -4.62 -8.95 34.15
N LEU A 44 -4.95 -9.83 35.10
CA LEU A 44 -4.01 -10.28 36.12
C LEU A 44 -2.83 -11.05 35.52
N ARG A 45 -3.07 -11.86 34.48
CA ARG A 45 -1.99 -12.51 33.73
C ARG A 45 -1.05 -11.50 33.07
N LEU A 46 -1.60 -10.48 32.41
CA LEU A 46 -0.80 -9.42 31.80
C LEU A 46 0.04 -8.68 32.87
N TYR A 47 -0.56 -8.38 34.02
CA TYR A 47 0.13 -7.73 35.14
C TYR A 47 1.29 -8.58 35.67
N ARG A 48 1.10 -9.90 35.82
CA ARG A 48 2.18 -10.82 36.22
C ARG A 48 3.32 -10.92 35.19
N GLU A 49 2.99 -10.87 33.90
CA GLU A 49 3.97 -10.99 32.81
C GLU A 49 4.75 -9.68 32.54
N THR A 50 4.11 -8.52 32.73
CA THR A 50 4.66 -7.22 32.29
C THR A 50 4.85 -6.20 33.42
N GLY A 51 4.27 -6.42 34.60
CA GLY A 51 4.26 -5.46 35.71
C GLY A 51 3.31 -4.27 35.51
N ASP A 52 2.60 -4.22 34.39
CA ASP A 52 1.72 -3.10 34.02
C ASP A 52 0.35 -3.58 33.54
N VAL A 53 -0.63 -2.68 33.58
CA VAL A 53 -2.02 -2.87 33.16
C VAL A 53 -2.30 -2.33 31.75
N VAL A 54 -1.35 -1.61 31.16
CA VAL A 54 -1.50 -1.00 29.84
C VAL A 54 -1.76 -2.08 28.78
N PRO A 55 -2.80 -1.93 27.93
CA PRO A 55 -3.04 -2.85 26.84
C PRO A 55 -1.81 -2.97 25.93
N ARG A 56 -1.47 -4.20 25.54
CA ARG A 56 -0.42 -4.40 24.53
C ARG A 56 -0.79 -3.61 23.27
N PRO A 57 0.17 -2.93 22.62
CA PRO A 57 -0.10 -2.24 21.37
C PRO A 57 -0.66 -3.25 20.39
N LYS A 58 -1.75 -2.91 19.71
CA LYS A 58 -2.35 -3.78 18.70
C LYS A 58 -1.25 -4.15 17.70
N GLY A 59 -0.92 -5.44 17.62
CA GLY A 59 0.02 -5.95 16.63
C GLY A 59 -0.50 -5.57 15.26
N GLY A 60 0.21 -4.68 14.57
CA GLY A 60 -0.18 -4.26 13.22
C GLY A 60 -0.27 -5.46 12.28
N GLY A 61 -0.98 -5.29 11.17
CA GLY A 61 -1.02 -6.30 10.11
C GLY A 61 0.36 -6.60 9.50
N ARG A 62 0.42 -7.63 8.64
CA ARG A 62 1.66 -8.06 7.97
C ARG A 62 2.38 -6.88 7.31
N PHE A 63 3.63 -6.66 7.70
CA PHE A 63 4.45 -5.60 7.12
C PHE A 63 4.62 -5.83 5.60
N SER A 64 4.43 -4.76 4.82
CA SER A 64 4.66 -4.82 3.37
C SER A 64 6.15 -5.07 3.10
N PRO A 65 6.50 -6.01 2.17
CA PRO A 65 7.88 -6.28 1.79
C PRO A 65 8.56 -5.08 1.12
N ILE A 66 7.78 -4.08 0.68
CA ILE A 66 8.28 -2.85 0.08
C ILE A 66 8.55 -1.82 1.20
N ARG A 67 9.69 -1.98 1.87
CA ARG A 67 10.22 -1.08 2.91
C ARG A 67 11.75 -0.97 2.80
N GLY A 68 12.33 0.07 3.40
CA GLY A 68 13.78 0.27 3.50
C GLY A 68 14.48 0.40 2.14
N LYS A 69 15.44 -0.49 1.87
CA LYS A 69 16.25 -0.50 0.65
C LYS A 69 15.39 -0.56 -0.63
N VAL A 70 14.34 -1.38 -0.61
CA VAL A 70 13.40 -1.54 -1.74
C VAL A 70 12.64 -0.25 -2.03
N ALA A 71 12.23 0.48 -0.99
CA ALA A 71 11.55 1.76 -1.15
C ALA A 71 12.47 2.84 -1.74
N THR A 72 13.75 2.80 -1.38
CA THR A 72 14.77 3.70 -1.93
C THR A 72 15.03 3.40 -3.41
N GLU A 73 15.08 2.12 -3.78
CA GLU A 73 15.22 1.72 -5.19
C GLU A 73 14.01 2.13 -6.03
N ILE A 74 12.79 1.99 -5.49
CA ILE A 74 11.58 2.49 -6.17
C ILE A 74 11.65 4.01 -6.40
N LYS A 75 12.12 4.79 -5.40
CA LYS A 75 12.31 6.24 -5.58
C LYS A 75 13.29 6.55 -6.73
N ARG A 76 14.40 5.81 -6.81
CA ARG A 76 15.40 5.97 -7.91
C ARG A 76 14.80 5.61 -9.27
N LEU A 77 14.07 4.50 -9.35
CA LEU A 77 13.39 4.07 -10.57
C LEU A 77 12.38 5.11 -11.07
N VAL A 78 11.57 5.65 -10.16
CA VAL A 78 10.58 6.68 -10.50
C VAL A 78 11.27 8.00 -10.92
N ALA A 79 12.39 8.36 -10.28
CA ALA A 79 13.17 9.53 -10.69
C ALA A 79 13.80 9.39 -12.08
N GLN A 80 14.26 8.18 -12.44
CA GLN A 80 14.82 7.90 -13.77
C GLN A 80 13.74 7.88 -14.86
N LYS A 81 12.53 7.40 -14.53
CA LYS A 81 11.44 7.21 -15.50
C LYS A 81 10.09 7.64 -14.91
N PRO A 82 9.81 8.94 -14.82
CA PRO A 82 8.59 9.45 -14.19
C PRO A 82 7.30 9.06 -14.94
N ASP A 83 7.38 8.82 -16.25
CA ASP A 83 6.24 8.43 -17.10
C ASP A 83 6.05 6.90 -17.22
N ALA A 84 6.80 6.09 -16.47
CA ALA A 84 6.70 4.64 -16.56
C ALA A 84 5.38 4.10 -15.96
N THR A 85 4.72 3.21 -16.69
CA THR A 85 3.56 2.48 -16.17
C THR A 85 3.96 1.60 -14.97
N VAL A 86 3.04 1.41 -14.01
CA VAL A 86 3.22 0.52 -12.84
C VAL A 86 3.75 -0.87 -13.22
N ARG A 87 3.28 -1.46 -14.33
CA ARG A 87 3.78 -2.78 -14.81
C ARG A 87 5.27 -2.75 -15.19
N LYS A 88 5.75 -1.66 -15.79
CA LYS A 88 7.17 -1.50 -16.14
C LYS A 88 8.02 -1.33 -14.88
N LEU A 89 7.55 -0.51 -13.93
CA LEU A 89 8.21 -0.34 -12.63
C LEU A 89 8.31 -1.66 -11.87
N MET A 90 7.28 -2.52 -11.93
CA MET A 90 7.31 -3.86 -11.35
C MET A 90 8.35 -4.75 -12.02
N ALA A 91 8.39 -4.78 -13.35
CA ALA A 91 9.37 -5.60 -14.09
C ALA A 91 10.82 -5.16 -13.79
N GLU A 92 11.06 -3.85 -13.75
CA GLU A 92 12.39 -3.30 -13.40
C GLU A 92 12.76 -3.57 -11.94
N LEU A 93 11.80 -3.49 -11.00
CA LEU A 93 12.04 -3.83 -9.61
C LEU A 93 12.39 -5.32 -9.45
N THR A 94 11.68 -6.21 -10.15
CA THR A 94 11.99 -7.65 -10.15
C THR A 94 13.38 -7.90 -10.74
N ALA A 95 13.73 -7.23 -11.85
CA ALA A 95 15.04 -7.40 -12.50
C ALA A 95 16.20 -6.91 -11.62
N ARG A 96 16.02 -5.81 -10.87
CA ARG A 96 17.09 -5.23 -10.03
C ARG A 96 17.19 -5.81 -8.64
N SER A 97 16.04 -6.09 -8.02
CA SER A 97 15.96 -6.47 -6.59
C SER A 97 15.52 -7.92 -6.37
N GLY A 98 15.06 -8.62 -7.41
CA GLY A 98 14.51 -9.98 -7.30
C GLY A 98 13.14 -10.06 -6.61
N ILE A 99 12.56 -8.94 -6.20
CA ILE A 99 11.31 -8.92 -5.40
C ILE A 99 10.11 -8.88 -6.33
N VAL A 100 9.38 -9.99 -6.39
CA VAL A 100 8.09 -10.06 -7.07
C VAL A 100 7.05 -9.34 -6.22
N THR A 101 6.43 -8.31 -6.79
CA THR A 101 5.36 -7.53 -6.13
C THR A 101 4.09 -7.58 -6.95
N SER A 102 2.93 -7.49 -6.30
CA SER A 102 1.66 -7.35 -7.01
C SER A 102 1.40 -5.88 -7.37
N ARG A 103 0.63 -5.64 -8.44
CA ARG A 103 0.20 -4.28 -8.84
C ARG A 103 -0.36 -3.45 -7.68
N PRO A 104 -1.29 -3.94 -6.83
CA PRO A 104 -1.81 -3.14 -5.72
C PRO A 104 -0.76 -2.90 -4.63
N ALA A 105 0.19 -3.82 -4.41
CA ALA A 105 1.29 -3.59 -3.48
C ALA A 105 2.22 -2.47 -3.98
N MET A 106 2.53 -2.45 -5.27
CA MET A 106 3.31 -1.39 -5.91
C MET A 106 2.58 -0.04 -5.83
N GLN A 107 1.28 0.02 -6.14
CA GLN A 107 0.51 1.26 -6.03
C GLN A 107 0.46 1.80 -4.59
N ARG A 108 0.22 0.93 -3.60
CA ARG A 108 0.29 1.32 -2.17
C ARG A 108 1.68 1.78 -1.77
N ALA A 109 2.74 1.20 -2.32
CA ALA A 109 4.10 1.64 -2.07
C ALA A 109 4.36 3.03 -2.68
N LEU A 110 3.98 3.28 -3.93
CA LEU A 110 4.11 4.58 -4.57
C LEU A 110 3.35 5.67 -3.82
N HIS A 111 2.11 5.37 -3.38
CA HIS A 111 1.32 6.30 -2.57
C HIS A 111 1.99 6.62 -1.22
N ARG A 112 2.52 5.60 -0.52
CA ARG A 112 3.28 5.80 0.73
C ARG A 112 4.55 6.62 0.53
N LEU A 113 5.14 6.59 -0.66
CA LEU A 113 6.34 7.35 -1.02
C LEU A 113 6.01 8.77 -1.51
N GLY A 114 4.72 9.14 -1.57
CA GLY A 114 4.27 10.48 -2.00
C GLY A 114 4.14 10.66 -3.50
N PHE A 115 4.27 9.60 -4.31
CA PHE A 115 4.10 9.71 -5.75
C PHE A 115 2.61 9.66 -6.12
N SER A 116 2.13 10.74 -6.74
CA SER A 116 0.82 10.82 -7.35
C SER A 116 0.96 11.04 -8.85
N HIS A 117 0.20 10.30 -9.64
CA HIS A 117 0.18 10.50 -11.08
C HIS A 117 -0.67 11.72 -11.40
N LYS A 118 -0.05 12.78 -11.93
CA LYS A 118 -0.77 13.98 -12.38
C LYS A 118 -1.75 13.59 -13.48
N LYS A 119 -3.05 13.70 -13.20
CA LYS A 119 -4.09 13.48 -14.20
C LYS A 119 -4.12 14.69 -15.14
N VAL A 120 -3.64 14.50 -16.36
CA VAL A 120 -3.75 15.52 -17.40
C VAL A 120 -5.19 15.52 -17.91
N PRO A 121 -5.91 16.67 -17.90
CA PRO A 121 -7.28 16.73 -18.38
C PRO A 121 -7.34 16.30 -19.86
N HIS A 122 -8.42 15.61 -20.23
CA HIS A 122 -8.58 14.95 -21.53
C HIS A 122 -8.29 15.89 -22.72
N ARG A 123 -8.68 17.17 -22.59
CA ARG A 123 -8.46 18.21 -23.61
C ARG A 123 -6.97 18.45 -23.93
N LEU A 124 -6.08 18.27 -22.97
CA LEU A 124 -4.62 18.42 -23.14
C LEU A 124 -3.94 17.15 -23.66
N ARG A 125 -4.58 15.97 -23.57
CA ARG A 125 -4.04 14.70 -24.09
C ARG A 125 -4.05 14.64 -25.62
N ALA A 126 -5.12 15.12 -26.25
CA ALA A 126 -5.24 15.16 -27.71
C ALA A 126 -4.10 15.96 -28.38
N ARG A 127 -3.63 17.03 -27.73
CA ARG A 127 -2.51 17.86 -28.21
C ARG A 127 -1.14 17.17 -28.13
N ARG A 128 -0.91 16.25 -27.18
CA ARG A 128 0.36 15.51 -27.07
C ARG A 128 0.46 14.32 -28.01
N ALA A 129 -0.67 13.74 -28.42
CA ALA A 129 -0.71 12.66 -29.42
C ALA A 129 -0.46 13.16 -30.86
N ALA A 130 -0.65 14.45 -31.10
CA ALA A 130 -0.42 15.10 -32.40
C ALA A 130 1.04 15.53 -32.62
N LYS A 131 2.02 14.68 -32.28
CA LYS A 131 3.37 14.85 -32.84
C LYS A 131 3.30 14.30 -34.26
N PRO A 132 3.47 15.12 -35.33
CA PRO A 132 3.36 14.60 -36.68
C PRO A 132 4.49 13.59 -36.89
N LEU A 133 4.17 12.41 -37.45
CA LEU A 133 5.16 11.55 -38.09
C LEU A 133 5.71 12.32 -39.31
N ALA A 134 6.66 13.20 -39.05
CA ALA A 134 7.49 13.78 -40.11
C ALA A 134 8.62 12.79 -40.39
N GLN A 135 8.39 11.92 -41.37
CA GLN A 135 9.36 11.57 -42.40
C GLN A 135 8.64 10.79 -43.49
N ALA A 136 8.36 11.49 -44.59
CA ALA A 136 8.00 10.88 -45.86
C ALA A 136 9.17 10.02 -46.33
N CYS A 137 8.94 8.72 -46.56
CA CYS A 137 9.88 7.86 -47.26
C CYS A 137 9.95 8.30 -48.74
N PRO A 138 11.09 8.78 -49.26
CA PRO A 138 11.21 9.17 -50.67
C PRO A 138 11.27 7.96 -51.64
N ARG A 139 11.14 6.73 -51.13
CA ARG A 139 11.31 5.48 -51.90
C ARG A 139 10.03 4.92 -52.53
N CYS A 140 8.86 5.51 -52.26
CA CYS A 140 7.58 5.07 -52.79
C CYS A 140 6.97 6.12 -53.72
N ALA A 141 7.68 6.47 -54.79
CA ALA A 141 7.07 7.15 -55.93
C ALA A 141 6.61 6.08 -56.94
N PRO A 142 5.33 6.01 -57.34
CA PRO A 142 4.90 5.10 -58.39
C PRO A 142 5.40 5.61 -59.75
N GLU A 143 6.18 4.78 -60.46
CA GLU A 143 6.55 5.04 -61.86
C GLU A 143 5.28 5.15 -62.71
N ARG A 144 5.03 6.35 -63.24
CA ARG A 144 4.01 6.58 -64.25
C ARG A 144 4.52 6.04 -65.59
N ARG A 145 4.17 4.80 -65.95
CA ARG A 145 4.27 4.37 -67.35
C ARG A 145 3.11 4.95 -68.13
N GLY A 146 3.41 6.02 -68.87
CA GLY A 146 2.50 6.61 -69.85
C GLY A 146 2.17 5.61 -70.96
N ARG A 147 0.89 5.38 -71.17
CA ARG A 147 0.35 4.71 -72.36
C ARG A 147 0.47 5.70 -73.53
N ALA A 148 1.43 5.46 -74.42
CA ALA A 148 1.53 6.20 -75.67
C ALA A 148 0.25 5.95 -76.50
N ALA A 149 -0.56 6.98 -76.64
CA ALA A 149 -1.56 7.07 -77.69
C ALA A 149 -0.93 7.91 -78.81
N ALA A 150 -0.51 7.25 -79.88
CA ALA A 150 -0.33 7.91 -81.17
C ALA A 150 -1.30 7.23 -82.14
N ARG A 151 -2.23 8.06 -82.60
CA ARG A 151 -3.24 7.76 -83.61
C ARG A 151 -2.70 8.27 -84.96
N LEU A 152 -3.22 7.67 -86.05
CA LEU A 152 -3.37 8.21 -87.41
C LEU A 152 -2.30 7.76 -88.43
N PRO A 153 -2.68 7.73 -89.72
CA PRO A 153 -2.82 6.51 -90.57
C PRO A 153 -1.55 6.05 -91.28
#